data_AF-A0A263HAA3-F1
#
_entry.id   AF-A0A263HAA3-F1
#
_cell.length_a   1.000
_cell.length_b   1.000
_cell.length_c   1.000
_cell.angle_alpha   90.00
_cell.angle_beta   90.00
_cell.angle_gamma   90.00
#
_symmetry.space_group_name_H-M   'P 1'
#
loop_
_entity.id
_entity.type
_entity.pdbx_description
1 polymer ?
#
loop_
_entity_poly.entity_id
_entity_poly.type
_entity_poly.pdbx_seq_one_letter_code
_entity_poly.pdbx_strand_id
1 'polypeptide(L)'
;MNKLFKIGATLLFALFLVACNKTDPAAELKKLEDWSIANQQAQATFLADFQKKMTSGDLAQIEQAAKEFNDNITKIKQSLDAVEVKNDEIKALKTKMQETLKLSSSLVQDGIELLRNPEQSPEKIAAVQKKTEDTVKSSQEVLKLKSELTEKFNKKQ
;
A
#
# COMPACT_ATOMS: atom_id res chain seq x y z
N MET A 1 -37.79 -23.73 -23.38
CA MET A 1 -37.10 -22.97 -22.32
C MET A 1 -36.21 -21.88 -22.95
N ASN A 2 -36.81 -20.91 -23.65
CA ASN A 2 -36.12 -19.98 -24.57
C ASN A 2 -36.34 -18.49 -24.20
N LYS A 3 -36.30 -18.11 -22.92
CA LYS A 3 -36.57 -16.71 -22.52
C LYS A 3 -35.64 -16.08 -21.48
N LEU A 4 -34.63 -16.78 -20.95
CA LEU A 4 -33.75 -16.22 -19.92
C LEU A 4 -32.42 -15.63 -20.45
N PHE A 5 -32.01 -15.95 -21.68
CA PHE A 5 -30.81 -15.40 -22.32
C PHE A 5 -31.04 -14.08 -23.09
N LYS A 6 -32.25 -13.50 -23.01
CA LYS A 6 -32.64 -12.28 -23.74
C LYS A 6 -32.84 -11.03 -22.86
N ILE A 7 -32.51 -11.11 -21.58
CA ILE A 7 -32.42 -9.93 -20.68
C ILE A 7 -30.94 -9.65 -20.36
N GLY A 8 -30.07 -10.01 -21.29
CA GLY A 8 -28.73 -9.45 -21.38
C GLY A 8 -28.81 -8.10 -22.12
N ALA A 9 -28.10 -7.12 -21.58
CA ALA A 9 -27.46 -6.01 -22.29
C ALA A 9 -28.10 -4.61 -22.34
N THR A 10 -29.24 -4.28 -21.70
CA THR A 10 -29.82 -2.92 -21.95
C THR A 10 -30.48 -2.16 -20.80
N LEU A 11 -30.12 -2.40 -19.52
CA LEU A 11 -30.60 -1.52 -18.43
C LEU A 11 -29.55 -1.14 -17.36
N LEU A 12 -28.28 -1.51 -17.52
CA LEU A 12 -27.19 -1.01 -16.66
C LEU A 12 -26.61 0.32 -17.17
N PHE A 13 -27.29 0.97 -18.13
CA PHE A 13 -26.87 2.22 -18.78
C PHE A 13 -27.91 3.35 -18.68
N ALA A 14 -28.79 3.28 -17.69
CA ALA A 14 -29.58 4.42 -17.21
C ALA A 14 -29.54 4.29 -15.68
N LEU A 15 -28.78 5.10 -14.96
CA LEU A 15 -29.10 6.50 -14.74
C LEU A 15 -27.80 7.32 -14.65
N PHE A 16 -27.55 8.14 -15.67
CA PHE A 16 -26.89 9.42 -15.41
C PHE A 16 -27.85 10.25 -14.54
N LEU A 17 -27.72 10.11 -13.22
CA LEU A 17 -28.09 11.21 -12.34
C LEU A 17 -26.87 12.12 -12.27
N VAL A 18 -26.92 13.21 -13.02
CA VAL A 18 -26.15 14.39 -12.68
C VAL A 18 -26.72 14.90 -11.37
N ALA A 19 -25.99 14.72 -10.28
CA ALA A 19 -26.23 15.45 -9.05
C ALA A 19 -24.90 15.67 -8.34
N CYS A 20 -24.48 16.94 -8.39
CA CYS A 20 -23.65 17.65 -7.43
C CYS A 20 -22.37 16.97 -6.93
N ASN A 21 -21.27 17.68 -7.18
CA ASN A 21 -20.04 17.78 -6.40
C ASN A 21 -20.17 17.46 -4.89
N LYS A 22 -20.37 16.18 -4.54
CA LYS A 22 -20.32 15.60 -3.21
C LYS A 22 -19.59 14.26 -3.31
N THR A 23 -18.46 14.23 -2.65
CA THR A 23 -17.65 13.05 -2.32
C THR A 23 -18.55 11.84 -2.00
N ASP A 24 -18.45 10.74 -2.76
CA ASP A 24 -18.99 9.42 -2.38
C ASP A 24 -17.85 8.61 -1.73
N PRO A 25 -17.83 8.50 -0.39
CA PRO A 25 -16.74 7.81 0.31
C PRO A 25 -16.68 6.31 -0.02
N ALA A 26 -17.80 5.64 -0.30
CA ALA A 26 -17.78 4.22 -0.61
C ALA A 26 -17.07 3.96 -1.96
N ALA A 27 -17.37 4.78 -2.98
CA ALA A 27 -16.71 4.70 -4.28
C ALA A 27 -15.22 5.08 -4.20
N GLU A 28 -14.84 6.06 -3.38
CA GLU A 28 -13.43 6.44 -3.20
C GLU A 28 -12.64 5.35 -2.46
N LEU A 29 -13.23 4.70 -1.45
CA LEU A 29 -12.61 3.59 -0.75
C LEU A 29 -12.39 2.40 -1.70
N LYS A 30 -13.41 2.07 -2.50
CA LYS A 30 -13.35 1.04 -3.53
C LYS A 30 -12.19 1.27 -4.52
N LYS A 31 -12.00 2.52 -4.98
CA LYS A 31 -10.86 2.87 -5.86
C LYS A 31 -9.51 2.56 -5.22
N LEU A 32 -9.34 2.90 -3.94
CA LEU A 32 -8.10 2.63 -3.21
C LEU A 32 -7.88 1.12 -2.99
N GLU A 33 -8.94 0.36 -2.77
CA GLU A 33 -8.88 -1.11 -2.67
C GLU A 33 -8.50 -1.77 -3.99
N ASP A 34 -9.15 -1.36 -5.09
CA ASP A 34 -8.87 -1.89 -6.43
C ASP A 34 -7.44 -1.57 -6.85
N TRP A 35 -6.97 -0.35 -6.57
CA TRP A 35 -5.56 0.03 -6.71
C TRP A 35 -4.64 -0.89 -5.89
N SER A 36 -4.97 -1.16 -4.62
CA SER A 36 -4.15 -1.99 -3.75
C SER A 36 -4.07 -3.44 -4.24
N ILE A 37 -5.16 -4.00 -4.75
CA ILE A 37 -5.20 -5.36 -5.30
C ILE A 37 -4.34 -5.45 -6.57
N ALA A 38 -4.54 -4.52 -7.51
CA ALA A 38 -3.75 -4.47 -8.74
C ALA A 38 -2.24 -4.33 -8.44
N ASN A 39 -1.91 -3.48 -7.47
CA ASN A 39 -0.53 -3.25 -7.07
C ASN A 39 0.07 -4.42 -6.26
N GLN A 40 -0.73 -5.20 -5.53
CA GLN A 40 -0.26 -6.42 -4.84
C GLN A 40 0.11 -7.50 -5.86
N GLN A 41 -0.74 -7.73 -6.86
CA GLN A 41 -0.50 -8.74 -7.89
C GLN A 41 0.77 -8.45 -8.69
N ALA A 42 1.02 -7.18 -9.02
CA ALA A 42 2.23 -6.75 -9.71
C ALA A 42 3.52 -6.87 -8.87
N GLN A 43 3.41 -6.95 -7.54
CA GLN A 43 4.54 -6.93 -6.62
C GLN A 43 4.96 -8.31 -6.10
N ALA A 44 4.17 -9.36 -6.30
CA ALA A 44 4.48 -10.68 -5.78
C ALA A 44 5.86 -11.19 -6.26
N THR A 45 6.17 -11.03 -7.54
CA THR A 45 7.48 -11.40 -8.12
C THR A 45 8.61 -10.53 -7.56
N PHE A 46 8.38 -9.24 -7.40
CA PHE A 46 9.36 -8.32 -6.82
C PHE A 46 9.71 -8.72 -5.38
N LEU A 47 8.72 -9.02 -4.54
CA LEU A 47 8.94 -9.42 -3.15
C LEU A 47 9.71 -10.74 -3.04
N ALA A 48 9.42 -11.71 -3.93
CA ALA A 48 10.15 -12.97 -3.97
C ALA A 48 11.64 -12.77 -4.35
N ASP A 49 11.92 -11.96 -5.36
CA ASP A 49 13.29 -11.63 -5.77
C ASP A 49 14.04 -10.81 -4.70
N PHE A 50 13.36 -9.82 -4.10
CA PHE A 50 13.89 -9.04 -2.99
C PHE A 50 14.29 -9.94 -1.82
N GLN A 51 13.39 -10.83 -1.37
CA GLN A 51 13.69 -11.76 -0.27
C GLN A 51 14.89 -12.65 -0.61
N LYS A 52 14.94 -13.21 -1.83
CA LYS A 52 16.05 -14.06 -2.28
C LYS A 52 17.40 -13.32 -2.20
N LYS A 53 17.46 -12.08 -2.68
CA LYS A 53 18.69 -11.26 -2.65
C LYS A 53 19.06 -10.86 -1.22
N MET A 54 18.09 -10.50 -0.38
CA MET A 54 18.31 -10.14 1.03
C MET A 54 18.88 -11.30 1.86
N THR A 55 18.55 -12.55 1.52
CA THR A 55 19.06 -13.74 2.23
C THR A 55 20.29 -14.37 1.57
N SER A 56 20.87 -13.74 0.54
CA SER A 56 21.98 -14.31 -0.23
C SER A 56 23.30 -14.40 0.54
N GLY A 57 23.46 -13.59 1.60
CA GLY A 57 24.73 -13.41 2.30
C GLY A 57 25.77 -12.59 1.52
N ASP A 58 25.43 -12.16 0.30
CA ASP A 58 26.27 -11.32 -0.56
C ASP A 58 25.87 -9.85 -0.39
N LEU A 59 26.78 -9.05 0.19
CA LEU A 59 26.53 -7.65 0.47
C LEU A 59 26.18 -6.85 -0.80
N ALA A 60 26.79 -7.14 -1.95
CA ALA A 60 26.50 -6.42 -3.19
C ALA A 60 25.08 -6.71 -3.69
N GLN A 61 24.63 -7.97 -3.60
CA GLN A 61 23.26 -8.35 -3.95
C GLN A 61 22.23 -7.76 -2.98
N ILE A 62 22.55 -7.73 -1.69
CA ILE A 62 21.73 -7.14 -0.63
C ILE A 62 21.58 -5.62 -0.86
N GLU A 63 22.68 -4.91 -1.18
CA GLU A 63 22.66 -3.49 -1.50
C GLU A 63 21.87 -3.19 -2.78
N GLN A 64 22.02 -4.02 -3.81
CA GLN A 64 21.22 -3.93 -5.03
C GLN A 64 19.73 -4.11 -4.74
N ALA A 65 19.35 -5.10 -3.92
CA ALA A 65 17.97 -5.34 -3.53
C ALA A 65 17.37 -4.15 -2.76
N ALA A 66 18.15 -3.53 -1.86
CA ALA A 66 17.74 -2.33 -1.15
C ALA A 66 17.52 -1.14 -2.09
N LYS A 67 18.36 -0.97 -3.12
CA LYS A 67 18.16 0.05 -4.14
C LYS A 67 16.88 -0.22 -4.94
N GLU A 68 16.68 -1.43 -5.44
CA GLU A 68 15.49 -1.83 -6.20
C GLU A 68 14.22 -1.68 -5.37
N PHE A 69 14.28 -1.97 -4.06
CA PHE A 69 13.20 -1.73 -3.11
C PHE A 69 12.84 -0.26 -3.01
N ASN A 70 13.83 0.62 -2.85
CA ASN A 70 13.57 2.07 -2.80
C ASN A 70 12.99 2.60 -4.13
N ASP A 71 13.48 2.10 -5.27
CA ASP A 71 12.95 2.45 -6.59
C ASP A 71 11.50 1.97 -6.73
N ASN A 72 11.17 0.76 -6.26
CA ASN A 72 9.83 0.21 -6.27
C ASN A 72 8.88 0.99 -5.33
N ILE A 73 9.31 1.30 -4.11
CA ILE A 73 8.55 2.15 -3.17
C ILE A 73 8.24 3.51 -3.78
N THR A 74 9.21 4.12 -4.48
CA THR A 74 9.00 5.41 -5.17
C THR A 74 7.90 5.29 -6.22
N LYS A 75 7.94 4.25 -7.07
CA LYS A 75 6.91 3.99 -8.09
C LYS A 75 5.53 3.75 -7.47
N ILE A 76 5.46 2.95 -6.40
CA ILE A 76 4.20 2.66 -5.70
C ILE A 76 3.65 3.93 -5.08
N LYS A 77 4.49 4.75 -4.43
CA LYS A 77 4.07 6.00 -3.84
C LYS A 77 3.50 6.95 -4.91
N GLN A 78 4.17 7.08 -6.07
CA GLN A 78 3.68 7.87 -7.19
C GLN A 78 2.34 7.34 -7.72
N SER A 79 2.19 6.03 -7.88
CA SER A 79 0.94 5.39 -8.28
C SER A 79 -0.18 5.62 -7.26
N LEU A 80 0.13 5.52 -5.96
CA LEU A 80 -0.79 5.81 -4.88
C LEU A 80 -1.19 7.29 -4.86
N ASP A 81 -0.23 8.19 -5.06
CA ASP A 81 -0.44 9.64 -5.16
C ASP A 81 -1.47 9.98 -6.25
N ALA A 82 -1.48 9.24 -7.36
CA ALA A 82 -2.44 9.41 -8.46
C ALA A 82 -3.87 8.93 -8.15
N VAL A 83 -4.10 8.14 -7.08
CA VAL A 83 -5.45 7.74 -6.67
C VAL A 83 -6.18 8.94 -6.07
N GLU A 84 -7.13 9.52 -6.80
CA GLU A 84 -7.91 10.66 -6.33
C GLU A 84 -8.85 10.26 -5.19
N VAL A 85 -8.69 10.93 -4.05
CA VAL A 85 -9.49 10.76 -2.83
C VAL A 85 -9.79 12.16 -2.28
N LYS A 86 -11.06 12.45 -2.03
CA LYS A 86 -11.53 13.74 -1.49
C LYS A 86 -12.08 13.60 -0.07
N ASN A 87 -12.54 12.42 0.33
CA ASN A 87 -12.99 12.17 1.70
C ASN A 87 -11.80 12.19 2.67
N ASP A 88 -11.91 12.95 3.76
CA ASP A 88 -10.81 13.13 4.71
C ASP A 88 -10.38 11.83 5.41
N GLU A 89 -11.32 10.93 5.71
CA GLU A 89 -11.00 9.66 6.39
C GLU A 89 -10.29 8.69 5.45
N ILE A 90 -10.69 8.65 4.18
CA ILE A 90 -10.01 7.84 3.15
C ILE A 90 -8.67 8.46 2.78
N LYS A 91 -8.57 9.80 2.81
CA LYS A 91 -7.31 10.52 2.65
C LYS A 91 -6.35 10.18 3.80
N ALA A 92 -6.84 10.11 5.04
CA ALA A 92 -6.04 9.67 6.19
C ALA A 92 -5.52 8.23 6.00
N LEU A 93 -6.35 7.30 5.50
CA LEU A 93 -5.90 5.95 5.12
C LEU A 93 -4.79 6.00 4.06
N LYS A 94 -4.98 6.74 2.96
CA LYS A 94 -3.97 6.89 1.90
C LYS A 94 -2.67 7.49 2.43
N THR A 95 -2.74 8.53 3.26
CA THR A 95 -1.57 9.14 3.91
C THR A 95 -0.85 8.12 4.78
N LYS A 96 -1.59 7.33 5.58
CA LYS A 96 -0.99 6.31 6.44
C LYS A 96 -0.31 5.18 5.66
N MET A 97 -0.84 4.82 4.50
CA MET A 97 -0.19 3.89 3.57
C MET A 97 1.14 4.48 3.05
N GLN A 98 1.17 5.77 2.69
CA GLN A 98 2.39 6.46 2.25
C GLN A 98 3.45 6.55 3.34
N GLU A 99 3.05 6.86 4.57
CA GLU A 99 3.94 6.86 5.74
C GLU A 99 4.54 5.48 5.98
N THR A 100 3.72 4.43 5.90
CA THR A 100 4.18 3.04 6.05
C THR A 100 5.21 2.69 4.96
N LEU A 101 4.95 3.03 3.70
CA LEU A 101 5.91 2.81 2.59
C LEU A 101 7.25 3.54 2.83
N LYS A 102 7.19 4.79 3.32
CA LYS A 102 8.39 5.57 3.67
C LYS A 102 9.17 4.96 4.84
N LEU A 103 8.47 4.53 5.90
CA LEU A 103 9.07 3.84 7.04
C LEU A 103 9.78 2.56 6.60
N SER A 104 9.15 1.75 5.75
CA SER A 104 9.76 0.52 5.23
C SER A 104 11.04 0.79 4.42
N SER A 105 11.02 1.81 3.55
CA SER A 105 12.21 2.22 2.78
C SER A 105 13.35 2.65 3.69
N SER A 106 13.06 3.49 4.70
CA SER A 106 14.06 3.93 5.66
C SER A 106 14.59 2.77 6.52
N LEU A 107 13.73 1.84 6.93
CA LEU A 107 14.14 0.68 7.72
C LEU A 107 15.10 -0.24 6.94
N VAL A 108 14.82 -0.48 5.66
CA VAL A 108 15.72 -1.27 4.80
C VAL A 108 17.08 -0.57 4.70
N GLN A 109 17.12 0.74 4.48
CA GLN A 109 18.37 1.51 4.40
C GLN A 109 19.19 1.42 5.70
N ASP A 110 18.56 1.61 6.85
CA ASP A 110 19.25 1.49 8.14
C ASP A 110 19.78 0.06 8.37
N GLY A 111 19.02 -0.96 7.97
CA GLY A 111 19.46 -2.35 8.04
C GLY A 111 20.72 -2.62 7.21
N ILE A 112 20.82 -2.03 6.02
CA ILE A 112 22.04 -2.08 5.20
C ILE A 112 23.19 -1.35 5.88
N GLU A 113 22.94 -0.20 6.52
CA GLU A 113 23.97 0.53 7.25
C GLU A 113 24.54 -0.29 8.41
N LEU A 114 23.68 -1.00 9.15
CA LEU A 114 24.11 -1.95 10.19
C LEU A 114 24.92 -3.12 9.59
N LEU A 115 24.55 -3.64 8.43
CA LEU A 115 25.30 -4.71 7.76
C LEU A 115 26.69 -4.28 7.30
N ARG A 116 26.81 -3.06 6.75
CA ARG A 116 28.10 -2.49 6.35
C ARG A 116 29.01 -2.20 7.54
N ASN A 117 28.41 -1.75 8.65
CA ASN A 117 29.12 -1.32 9.84
C ASN A 117 28.55 -2.07 11.06
N PRO A 118 28.97 -3.32 11.31
CA PRO A 118 28.40 -4.13 12.40
C PRO A 118 28.65 -3.56 13.80
N GLU A 119 29.71 -2.76 13.98
CA GLU A 119 30.04 -2.07 15.23
C GLU A 119 29.35 -0.68 15.34
N GLN A 120 28.03 -0.63 15.17
CA GLN A 120 27.26 0.60 15.39
C GLN A 120 27.00 0.83 16.89
N SER A 121 26.78 2.10 17.27
CA SER A 121 26.48 2.44 18.65
C SER A 121 25.19 1.76 19.14
N PRO A 122 25.07 1.45 20.44
CA PRO A 122 23.84 0.92 21.02
C PRO A 122 22.61 1.80 20.72
N GLU A 123 22.80 3.12 20.65
CA GLU A 123 21.76 4.07 20.30
C GLU A 123 21.22 3.86 18.88
N LYS A 124 22.11 3.64 17.90
CA LYS A 124 21.70 3.37 16.52
C LYS A 124 20.99 2.03 16.38
N ILE A 125 21.48 0.99 17.06
CA ILE A 125 20.81 -0.32 17.08
C ILE A 125 19.40 -0.19 17.66
N ALA A 126 19.26 0.53 18.79
CA ALA A 126 17.96 0.80 19.41
C ALA A 126 17.04 1.61 18.49
N ALA A 127 17.57 2.58 17.74
CA ALA A 127 16.79 3.37 16.79
C ALA A 127 16.24 2.51 15.64
N VAL A 128 17.02 1.55 15.11
CA VAL A 128 16.55 0.62 14.07
C VAL A 128 15.49 -0.33 14.62
N GLN A 129 15.66 -0.80 15.86
CA GLN A 129 14.66 -1.65 16.51
C GLN A 129 13.34 -0.90 16.73
N LYS A 130 13.41 0.34 17.24
CA LYS A 130 12.25 1.21 17.37
C LYS A 130 11.58 1.47 16.02
N LYS A 131 12.36 1.72 14.96
CA LYS A 131 11.81 1.93 13.61
C LYS A 131 11.12 0.67 13.06
N THR A 132 11.60 -0.52 13.43
CA THR A 132 10.95 -1.79 13.13
C THR A 132 9.58 -1.86 13.81
N GLU A 133 9.51 -1.55 15.10
CA GLU A 133 8.25 -1.51 15.87
C GLU A 133 7.28 -0.47 15.29
N ASP A 134 7.76 0.74 14.98
CA ASP A 134 6.96 1.80 14.36
C ASP A 134 6.42 1.37 12.99
N THR A 135 7.20 0.62 12.21
CA THR A 135 6.76 0.09 10.91
C THR A 135 5.66 -0.96 11.06
N VAL A 136 5.80 -1.87 12.04
CA VAL A 136 4.77 -2.88 12.37
C VAL A 136 3.49 -2.20 12.84
N LYS A 137 3.61 -1.23 13.77
CA LYS A 137 2.47 -0.46 14.28
C LYS A 137 1.77 0.30 13.17
N SER A 138 2.52 1.00 12.30
CA SER A 138 1.95 1.73 11.17
C SER A 138 1.18 0.79 10.23
N SER A 139 1.70 -0.42 9.98
CA SER A 139 1.03 -1.43 9.15
C SER A 139 -0.29 -1.91 9.79
N GLN A 140 -0.31 -2.13 11.10
CA GLN A 140 -1.53 -2.48 11.84
C GLN A 140 -2.57 -1.35 11.79
N GLU A 141 -2.12 -0.09 11.90
CA GLU A 141 -2.99 1.08 11.79
C GLU A 141 -3.61 1.21 10.39
N VAL A 142 -2.87 0.92 9.31
CA VAL A 142 -3.43 0.83 7.94
C VAL A 142 -4.55 -0.20 7.88
N LEU A 143 -4.32 -1.41 8.39
CA LEU A 143 -5.31 -2.50 8.37
C LEU A 143 -6.56 -2.14 9.18
N LYS A 144 -6.35 -1.55 10.36
CA LYS A 144 -7.43 -1.10 11.24
C LYS A 144 -8.28 -0.03 10.55
N LEU A 145 -7.66 1.04 10.04
CA LEU A 145 -8.36 2.12 9.34
C LEU A 145 -9.12 1.58 8.13
N LYS A 146 -8.51 0.69 7.34
CA LYS A 146 -9.20 0.04 6.24
C LYS A 146 -10.47 -0.68 6.72
N SER A 147 -10.35 -1.54 7.74
CA SER A 147 -11.50 -2.27 8.28
C SER A 147 -12.61 -1.35 8.79
N GLU A 148 -12.27 -0.30 9.53
CA GLU A 148 -13.22 0.68 10.07
C GLU A 148 -13.95 1.42 8.95
N LEU A 149 -13.24 1.83 7.89
CA LEU A 149 -13.83 2.53 6.75
C LEU A 149 -14.70 1.60 5.90
N THR A 150 -14.27 0.36 5.67
CA THR A 150 -15.08 -0.67 5.00
C THR A 150 -16.38 -0.90 5.77
N GLU A 151 -16.31 -1.07 7.10
CA GLU A 151 -17.50 -1.23 7.93
C GLU A 151 -18.43 -0.01 7.85
N LYS A 152 -17.86 1.20 7.90
CA LYS A 152 -18.61 2.45 7.91
C LYS A 152 -19.31 2.74 6.58
N PHE A 153 -18.63 2.51 5.45
CA PHE A 153 -19.13 2.91 4.13
C PHE A 153 -19.82 1.79 3.37
N ASN A 154 -19.51 0.52 3.63
CA ASN A 154 -20.17 -0.61 2.94
C ASN A 154 -21.40 -1.15 3.68
N LYS A 155 -21.67 -0.76 4.93
CA LYS A 155 -22.93 -1.09 5.63
C LYS A 155 -24.17 -0.31 5.13
N LYS A 156 -24.05 0.53 4.09
CA LYS A 156 -25.13 1.38 3.57
C LYS A 156 -25.69 0.98 2.19
N GLN A 157 -25.40 -0.23 1.70
CA GLN A 157 -26.06 -0.78 0.50
C GLN A 157 -27.11 -1.83 0.86
#